data_AF-A0A2E6N754-F1
#
_entry.id   AF-A0A2E6N754-F1
#
_cell.length_a   1.000
_cell.length_b   1.000
_cell.length_c   1.000
_cell.angle_alpha   90.00
_cell.angle_beta   90.00
_cell.angle_gamma   90.00
#
_symmetry.space_group_name_H-M   'P 1'
#
loop_
_entity.id
_entity.type
_entity.pdbx_description
1 polymer ?
#
loop_
_entity_poly.entity_id
_entity_poly.type
_entity_poly.pdbx_seq_one_letter_code
_entity_poly.pdbx_strand_id
1 'polypeptide(L)'
;IPFISIGQITFKDIMSISSLDQFKRVMIENNYEFDSIDKDGDILYGFNIAKDSIKGNKSTSWAWHSKTGNRWSVSFTRSNLLSEWLGAEADNSENSYDLIVKDIKEKCKFYKIITTKISKDDFSCYSCASSTYKGKIGFMIREKTGFIKHFPEE
;
A
#
# COMPACT_ATOMS: atom_id res chain seq x y z
N ILE A 1 24.32 -3.46 2.62
CA ILE A 1 23.57 -2.22 2.30
C ILE A 1 22.41 -2.67 1.43
N PRO A 2 21.13 -2.51 1.83
CA PRO A 2 20.05 -2.91 0.95
C PRO A 2 20.03 -1.94 -0.23
N PHE A 3 20.05 -2.49 -1.45
CA PHE A 3 19.75 -1.72 -2.65
C PHE A 3 18.27 -1.38 -2.60
N ILE A 4 17.92 -0.15 -2.21
CA ILE A 4 16.57 0.35 -2.43
C ILE A 4 16.44 0.51 -3.95
N SER A 5 15.77 -0.45 -4.58
CA SER A 5 15.42 -0.34 -5.99
C SER A 5 14.57 0.90 -6.18
N ILE A 6 14.94 1.73 -7.15
CA ILE A 6 14.11 2.83 -7.64
C ILE A 6 12.73 2.23 -8.00
N GLY A 7 11.65 2.74 -7.40
CA GLY A 7 10.28 2.22 -7.58
C GLY A 7 9.66 1.49 -6.37
N GLN A 8 10.39 1.39 -5.25
CA GLN A 8 9.90 0.67 -4.08
C GLN A 8 9.44 1.63 -2.96
N ILE A 9 8.13 1.70 -2.72
CA ILE A 9 7.58 2.40 -1.54
C ILE A 9 8.20 1.80 -0.26
N THR A 10 8.66 2.67 0.63
CA THR A 10 9.28 2.31 1.91
C THR A 10 8.42 2.68 3.12
N PHE A 11 8.85 2.25 4.31
CA PHE A 11 8.27 2.72 5.57
C PHE A 11 8.31 4.24 5.71
N LYS A 12 9.44 4.87 5.36
CA LYS A 12 9.57 6.33 5.45
C LYS A 12 8.56 7.04 4.55
N ASP A 13 8.37 6.51 3.35
CA ASP A 13 7.42 7.06 2.39
C ASP A 13 6.00 7.02 2.95
N ILE A 14 5.55 5.85 3.41
CA ILE A 14 4.19 5.72 3.97
C ILE A 14 3.99 6.57 5.23
N MET A 15 5.02 6.77 6.04
CA MET A 15 4.94 7.63 7.23
C MET A 15 4.85 9.12 6.90
N SER A 16 5.21 9.51 5.67
CA SER A 16 5.21 10.91 5.22
C SER A 16 3.88 11.38 4.63
N ILE A 17 2.92 10.48 4.37
CA ILE A 17 1.67 10.78 3.67
C ILE A 17 0.62 11.38 4.63
N SER A 18 0.70 12.69 4.86
CA SER A 18 -0.27 13.46 5.67
C SER A 18 -1.28 14.29 4.87
N SER A 19 -1.17 14.30 3.53
CA SER A 19 -2.09 15.00 2.64
C SER A 19 -2.17 14.32 1.27
N LEU A 20 -3.13 14.77 0.45
CA LEU A 20 -3.23 14.32 -0.95
C LEU A 20 -1.98 14.70 -1.77
N ASP A 21 -1.42 15.89 -1.57
CA ASP A 21 -0.23 16.32 -2.32
C ASP A 21 1.00 15.49 -1.93
N GLN A 22 1.15 15.15 -0.65
CA GLN A 22 2.20 14.23 -0.21
C GLN A 22 1.98 12.82 -0.72
N PHE A 23 0.73 12.34 -0.76
CA PHE A 23 0.41 11.06 -1.37
C PHE A 23 0.85 11.04 -2.85
N LYS A 24 0.42 12.02 -3.65
CA LYS A 24 0.80 12.14 -5.06
C LYS A 24 2.31 12.22 -5.23
N ARG A 25 2.98 13.02 -4.40
CA ARG A 25 4.45 13.14 -4.41
C ARG A 25 5.12 11.80 -4.18
N VAL A 26 4.73 11.07 -3.12
CA VAL A 26 5.29 9.75 -2.81
C VAL A 26 5.07 8.80 -3.98
N MET A 27 3.89 8.78 -4.59
CA MET A 27 3.60 7.91 -5.74
C MET A 27 4.48 8.26 -6.94
N ILE A 28 4.58 9.53 -7.31
CA ILE A 28 5.38 10.00 -8.46
C ILE A 28 6.87 9.74 -8.23
N GLU A 29 7.41 10.05 -7.05
CA GLU A 29 8.82 9.84 -6.71
C GLU A 29 9.19 8.34 -6.65
N ASN A 30 8.20 7.45 -6.48
CA ASN A 30 8.37 6.00 -6.52
C ASN A 30 7.89 5.36 -7.84
N ASN A 31 7.82 6.13 -8.94
CA ASN A 31 7.47 5.65 -10.29
C ASN A 31 6.09 4.98 -10.41
N TYR A 32 5.14 5.37 -9.58
CA TYR A 32 3.75 5.00 -9.81
C TYR A 32 3.14 5.94 -10.85
N GLU A 33 2.38 5.37 -11.76
CA GLU A 33 1.65 6.08 -12.80
C GLU A 33 0.23 6.37 -12.32
N PHE A 34 -0.28 7.55 -12.67
CA PHE A 34 -1.69 7.86 -12.47
C PHE A 34 -2.55 6.94 -13.35
N ASP A 35 -3.54 6.30 -12.74
CA ASP A 35 -4.48 5.42 -13.43
C ASP A 35 -5.79 6.14 -13.72
N SER A 36 -6.49 6.54 -12.65
CA SER A 36 -7.85 7.04 -12.75
C SER A 36 -8.29 7.76 -11.48
N ILE A 37 -9.47 8.39 -11.58
CA ILE A 37 -10.26 8.87 -10.45
C ILE A 37 -11.56 8.07 -10.50
N ASP A 38 -11.91 7.40 -9.41
CA ASP A 38 -13.13 6.60 -9.36
C ASP A 38 -14.39 7.47 -9.18
N LYS A 39 -15.55 6.81 -9.08
CA LYS A 39 -16.87 7.48 -8.98
C LYS A 39 -17.03 8.27 -7.69
N ASP A 40 -16.38 7.82 -6.62
CA ASP A 40 -16.39 8.46 -5.30
C ASP A 40 -15.30 9.55 -5.20
N GLY A 41 -14.47 9.64 -6.24
CA GLY A 41 -13.42 10.62 -6.39
C GLY A 41 -12.10 10.18 -5.81
N ASP A 42 -11.95 8.93 -5.40
CA ASP A 42 -10.68 8.38 -4.93
C ASP A 42 -9.68 8.36 -6.10
N ILE A 43 -8.44 8.75 -5.81
CA ILE A 43 -7.37 8.89 -6.79
C ILE A 43 -6.54 7.61 -6.78
N LEU A 44 -6.39 6.97 -7.93
CA LEU A 44 -5.71 5.70 -8.09
C LEU A 44 -4.39 5.85 -8.86
N TYR A 45 -3.34 5.24 -8.32
CA TYR A 45 -2.01 5.11 -8.90
C TYR A 45 -1.61 3.63 -8.94
N GLY A 46 -0.87 3.24 -9.97
CA GLY A 46 -0.37 1.87 -10.13
C GLY A 46 1.07 1.84 -10.60
N PHE A 47 1.82 0.81 -10.19
CA PHE A 47 3.21 0.61 -10.61
C PHE A 47 3.27 -0.23 -11.90
N ASN A 48 3.95 0.25 -12.95
CA ASN A 48 4.06 -0.44 -14.25
C ASN A 48 2.70 -0.94 -14.78
N ILE A 49 1.78 -0.01 -15.02
CA ILE A 49 0.39 -0.35 -15.35
C ILE A 49 0.33 -1.03 -16.73
N ALA A 50 -0.08 -2.31 -16.74
CA ALA A 50 -0.45 -3.01 -17.95
C ALA A 50 -1.92 -2.71 -18.28
N LYS A 51 -2.15 -1.86 -19.29
CA LYS A 51 -3.49 -1.48 -19.73
C LYS A 51 -4.22 -2.66 -20.36
N ASP A 52 -5.45 -2.90 -19.92
CA ASP A 52 -6.32 -3.95 -20.46
C ASP A 52 -7.75 -3.40 -20.52
N SER A 53 -8.21 -3.15 -21.75
CA SER A 53 -9.51 -2.53 -22.02
C SER A 53 -10.70 -3.46 -21.76
N ILE A 54 -10.45 -4.74 -21.48
CA ILE A 54 -11.49 -5.76 -21.30
C ILE A 54 -11.62 -6.12 -19.82
N LYS A 55 -10.50 -6.35 -19.13
CA LYS A 55 -10.47 -6.82 -17.74
C LYS A 55 -10.09 -5.74 -16.71
N GLY A 56 -9.83 -4.52 -17.17
CA GLY A 56 -9.30 -3.44 -16.35
C GLY A 56 -7.79 -3.52 -16.21
N ASN A 57 -7.19 -2.36 -15.93
CA ASN A 57 -5.75 -2.20 -15.83
C ASN A 57 -5.16 -3.11 -14.74
N LYS A 58 -3.95 -3.62 -14.97
CA LYS A 58 -3.26 -4.53 -14.06
C LYS A 58 -1.96 -3.90 -13.57
N SER A 59 -1.67 -4.12 -12.31
CA SER A 59 -0.41 -3.74 -11.68
C SER A 59 -0.12 -4.68 -10.52
N THR A 60 1.16 -4.88 -10.22
CA THR A 60 1.64 -5.61 -9.04
C THR A 60 1.53 -4.79 -7.76
N SER A 61 1.28 -3.48 -7.86
CA SER A 61 1.04 -2.62 -6.72
C SER A 61 0.13 -1.45 -7.06
N TRP A 62 -0.85 -1.23 -6.19
CA TRP A 62 -1.79 -0.12 -6.32
C TRP A 62 -1.72 0.79 -5.11
N ALA A 63 -2.00 2.07 -5.31
CA ALA A 63 -2.11 3.05 -4.26
C ALA A 63 -3.34 3.91 -4.50
N TRP A 64 -4.14 4.13 -3.46
CA TRP A 64 -5.30 4.98 -3.55
C TRP A 64 -5.38 5.95 -2.39
N HIS A 65 -5.91 7.13 -2.68
CA HIS A 65 -6.16 8.18 -1.69
C HIS A 65 -7.57 8.71 -1.87
N SER A 66 -8.31 8.74 -0.77
CA SER A 66 -9.66 9.27 -0.77
C SER A 66 -9.64 10.78 -0.66
N LYS A 67 -10.44 11.43 -1.51
CA LYS A 67 -10.63 12.89 -1.49
C LYS A 67 -11.08 13.41 -0.13
N THR A 68 -11.72 12.57 0.69
CA THR A 68 -12.23 12.96 2.00
C THR A 68 -11.51 12.25 3.13
N GLY A 69 -11.16 13.00 4.17
CA GLY A 69 -10.64 12.46 5.42
C GLY A 69 -9.22 11.91 5.37
N ASN A 70 -8.41 12.20 4.34
CA ASN A 70 -7.00 11.77 4.22
C ASN A 70 -6.79 10.26 4.44
N ARG A 71 -7.74 9.45 3.96
CA ARG A 71 -7.63 7.99 3.97
C ARG A 71 -6.85 7.56 2.75
N TRP A 72 -5.84 6.73 2.93
CA TRP A 72 -5.09 6.16 1.82
C TRP A 72 -4.74 4.73 2.12
N SER A 73 -4.46 3.99 1.06
CA SER A 73 -3.88 2.65 1.19
C SER A 73 -2.98 2.34 0.01
N VAL A 74 -2.05 1.44 0.27
CA VAL A 74 -1.18 0.83 -0.73
C VAL A 74 -1.36 -0.68 -0.66
N SER A 75 -1.32 -1.34 -1.80
CA SER A 75 -1.40 -2.78 -1.91
C SER A 75 -0.26 -3.32 -2.75
N PHE A 76 0.17 -4.54 -2.41
CA PHE A 76 1.24 -5.23 -3.11
C PHE A 76 0.82 -6.67 -3.34
N THR A 77 0.86 -7.12 -4.59
CA THR A 77 0.70 -8.52 -4.92
C THR A 77 1.87 -9.29 -4.30
N ARG A 78 1.56 -10.28 -3.46
CA ARG A 78 2.55 -11.15 -2.81
C ARG A 78 2.79 -12.45 -3.59
N SER A 79 1.99 -12.73 -4.62
CA SER A 79 2.25 -13.83 -5.55
C SER A 79 3.17 -13.35 -6.67
N ASN A 80 4.25 -14.09 -6.92
CA ASN A 80 4.94 -14.00 -8.19
C ASN A 80 4.05 -14.65 -9.27
N LEU A 81 3.17 -13.85 -9.87
CA LEU A 81 2.42 -14.23 -11.09
C LEU A 81 3.36 -14.78 -12.16
N LEU A 82 4.62 -14.31 -12.18
CA LEU A 82 5.67 -14.81 -13.07
C LEU A 82 6.15 -16.22 -12.69
N SER A 83 6.33 -16.56 -11.41
CA SER A 83 6.80 -17.89 -10.99
C SER A 83 5.70 -18.93 -11.09
N GLU A 84 4.46 -18.57 -10.79
CA GLU A 84 3.28 -19.42 -11.03
C GLU A 84 3.05 -19.69 -12.53
N TRP A 85 3.42 -18.75 -13.42
CA TRP A 85 3.31 -18.93 -14.87
C TRP A 85 4.51 -19.66 -15.51
N LEU A 86 5.73 -19.45 -15.00
CA LEU A 86 6.97 -20.01 -15.57
C LEU A 86 7.43 -21.32 -14.91
N GLY A 87 6.70 -21.83 -13.91
CA GLY A 87 7.11 -23.03 -13.16
C GLY A 87 8.42 -22.84 -12.38
N ALA A 88 8.80 -21.60 -12.11
CA ALA A 88 9.98 -21.27 -11.31
C ALA A 88 9.68 -21.46 -9.82
N GLU A 89 10.71 -21.79 -9.03
CA GLU A 89 10.58 -21.91 -7.58
C GLU A 89 9.92 -20.65 -6.98
N ALA A 90 9.09 -20.86 -5.95
CA ALA A 90 8.45 -19.75 -5.25
C ALA A 90 9.54 -18.80 -4.71
N ASP A 91 9.57 -17.60 -5.25
CA ASP A 91 10.44 -16.54 -4.75
C ASP A 91 9.93 -16.13 -3.36
N ASN A 92 10.70 -16.53 -2.35
CA ASN A 92 10.42 -16.22 -0.95
C ASN A 92 11.14 -14.93 -0.51
N SER A 93 11.63 -14.11 -1.44
CA SER A 93 12.25 -12.83 -1.09
C SER A 93 11.23 -11.87 -0.47
N GLU A 94 11.68 -11.10 0.53
CA GLU A 94 10.84 -10.07 1.17
C GLU A 94 10.43 -9.05 0.10
N ASN A 95 9.13 -8.94 -0.17
CA ASN A 95 8.60 -7.89 -1.05
C ASN A 95 8.40 -6.58 -0.27
N SER A 96 8.04 -5.51 -0.98
CA SER A 96 7.82 -4.18 -0.36
C SER A 96 6.85 -4.21 0.81
N TYR A 97 5.78 -5.02 0.72
CA TYR A 97 4.84 -5.16 1.82
C TYR A 97 5.53 -5.74 3.06
N ASP A 98 6.28 -6.83 2.91
CA ASP A 98 6.93 -7.51 4.03
C ASP A 98 7.95 -6.61 4.73
N LEU A 99 8.75 -5.85 3.95
CA LEU A 99 9.70 -4.87 4.47
C LEU A 99 9.02 -3.74 5.25
N ILE A 100 7.95 -3.15 4.69
CA ILE A 100 7.23 -2.07 5.34
C ILE A 100 6.56 -2.57 6.63
N VAL A 101 5.91 -3.74 6.60
CA VAL A 101 5.23 -4.31 7.76
C VAL A 101 6.20 -4.68 8.87
N LYS A 102 7.38 -5.20 8.53
CA LYS A 102 8.46 -5.43 9.48
C LYS A 102 8.86 -4.14 10.19
N ASP A 103 9.10 -3.08 9.42
CA ASP A 103 9.41 -1.76 9.96
C ASP A 103 8.29 -1.20 10.85
N ILE A 104 7.02 -1.38 10.48
CA ILE A 104 5.87 -0.98 11.31
C ILE A 104 5.91 -1.73 12.65
N LYS A 105 6.11 -3.06 12.63
CA LYS A 105 6.14 -3.87 13.84
C LYS A 105 7.31 -3.53 14.75
N GLU A 106 8.46 -3.16 14.18
CA GLU A 106 9.67 -2.80 14.92
C GLU A 106 9.60 -1.38 15.51
N LYS A 107 9.06 -0.42 14.75
CA LYS A 107 9.14 1.03 15.07
C LYS A 107 7.85 1.58 15.67
N CYS A 108 6.73 0.89 15.52
CA CYS A 108 5.42 1.34 15.99
C CYS A 108 4.87 0.43 17.09
N LYS A 109 3.92 0.96 17.87
CA LYS A 109 3.29 0.21 18.96
C LYS A 109 1.95 -0.34 18.50
N PHE A 110 1.70 -1.63 18.73
CA PHE A 110 0.40 -2.22 18.46
C PHE A 110 -0.70 -1.44 19.18
N TYR A 111 -1.82 -1.21 18.50
CA TYR A 111 -2.97 -0.49 19.03
C TYR A 111 -4.15 -1.45 19.24
N LYS A 112 -4.75 -1.95 18.16
CA LYS A 112 -5.84 -2.92 18.17
C LYS A 112 -6.08 -3.49 16.77
N ILE A 113 -6.94 -4.50 16.68
CA ILE A 113 -7.53 -4.89 15.41
C ILE A 113 -8.70 -3.96 15.07
N ILE A 114 -8.72 -3.42 13.85
CA ILE A 114 -9.85 -2.62 13.33
C ILE A 114 -10.48 -3.36 12.17
N THR A 115 -11.76 -3.72 12.32
CA THR A 115 -12.57 -4.32 11.26
C THR A 115 -13.20 -3.24 10.38
N THR A 116 -13.01 -3.30 9.07
CA THR A 116 -13.63 -2.34 8.14
C THR A 116 -15.14 -2.56 8.05
N LYS A 117 -15.92 -1.48 7.98
CA LYS A 117 -17.38 -1.58 7.94
C LYS A 117 -17.91 -2.24 6.66
N ILE A 118 -17.28 -1.92 5.53
CA ILE A 118 -17.71 -2.33 4.18
C ILE A 118 -17.24 -3.74 3.86
N SER A 119 -15.92 -3.96 3.86
CA SER A 119 -15.35 -5.24 3.45
C SER A 119 -15.25 -6.28 4.56
N LYS A 120 -15.54 -5.90 5.81
CA LYS A 120 -15.43 -6.78 7.00
C LYS A 120 -14.04 -7.40 7.18
N ASP A 121 -13.01 -6.72 6.67
CA ASP A 121 -11.63 -7.18 6.82
C ASP A 121 -11.04 -6.66 8.13
N ASP A 122 -10.24 -7.51 8.78
CA ASP A 122 -9.51 -7.17 10.00
C ASP A 122 -8.11 -6.64 9.67
N PHE A 123 -7.83 -5.42 10.13
CA PHE A 123 -6.50 -4.82 10.03
C PHE A 123 -5.82 -4.83 11.40
N SER A 124 -4.57 -5.29 11.44
CA SER A 124 -3.72 -5.11 12.61
C SER A 124 -3.18 -3.69 12.64
N CYS A 125 -3.68 -2.85 13.54
CA CYS A 125 -3.38 -1.42 13.56
C CYS A 125 -2.35 -1.04 14.63
N TYR A 126 -1.47 -0.10 14.28
CA TYR A 126 -0.35 0.37 15.06
C TYR A 126 -0.36 1.91 15.16
N SER A 127 0.18 2.42 16.27
CA SER A 127 0.49 3.83 16.48
C SER A 127 1.98 4.07 16.26
N CYS A 128 2.32 4.94 15.32
CA CYS A 128 3.70 5.29 14.97
C CYS A 128 3.98 6.72 15.42
N ALA A 129 4.96 6.94 16.31
CA ALA A 129 5.30 8.29 16.75
C ALA A 129 5.99 9.13 15.66
N SER A 130 6.56 8.46 14.64
CA SER A 130 7.27 9.07 13.53
C SER A 130 6.39 9.47 12.35
N SER A 131 5.08 9.20 12.39
CA SER A 131 4.18 9.57 11.28
C SER A 131 3.96 11.08 11.25
N THR A 132 3.91 11.66 10.04
CA THR A 132 3.55 13.08 9.85
C THR A 132 2.04 13.33 9.94
N TYR A 133 1.24 12.26 9.91
CA TYR A 133 -0.21 12.29 10.04
C TYR A 133 -0.67 11.85 11.43
N LYS A 134 -1.90 12.27 11.77
CA LYS A 134 -2.67 11.76 12.91
C LYS A 134 -3.48 10.55 12.48
N GLY A 135 -3.49 9.51 13.31
CA GLY A 135 -4.23 8.28 13.03
C GLY A 135 -3.48 7.02 13.45
N LYS A 136 -3.79 5.92 12.75
CA LYS A 136 -3.17 4.60 12.88
C LYS A 136 -2.81 4.06 11.52
N ILE A 137 -1.75 3.26 11.46
CA ILE A 137 -1.41 2.47 10.27
C ILE A 137 -1.86 1.04 10.51
N GLY A 138 -2.64 0.48 9.59
CA GLY A 138 -3.08 -0.91 9.64
C GLY A 138 -2.53 -1.71 8.48
N PHE A 139 -2.31 -2.99 8.69
CA PHE A 139 -1.99 -3.92 7.59
C PHE A 139 -2.72 -5.24 7.72
N MET A 140 -2.90 -5.92 6.59
CA MET A 140 -3.47 -7.25 6.47
C MET A 140 -3.03 -7.93 5.16
N ILE A 141 -3.36 -9.20 4.99
CA ILE A 141 -3.23 -9.93 3.73
C ILE A 141 -4.61 -10.50 3.36
N ARG A 142 -5.04 -10.33 2.11
CA ARG A 142 -6.21 -10.99 1.54
C ARG A 142 -5.90 -11.40 0.12
N GLU A 143 -6.27 -12.63 -0.26
CA GLU A 143 -6.14 -13.15 -1.62
C GLU A 143 -4.73 -12.92 -2.21
N LYS A 144 -3.70 -13.33 -1.46
CA LYS A 144 -2.28 -13.14 -1.81
C LYS A 144 -1.87 -11.67 -2.04
N THR A 145 -2.65 -10.70 -1.59
CA THR A 145 -2.34 -9.26 -1.68
C THR A 145 -2.17 -8.70 -0.28
N GLY A 146 -1.03 -8.05 -0.04
CA GLY A 146 -0.75 -7.31 1.18
C GLY A 146 -1.33 -5.92 1.09
N PHE A 147 -2.07 -5.49 2.12
CA PHE A 147 -2.69 -4.18 2.20
C PHE A 147 -2.11 -3.41 3.37
N ILE A 148 -1.75 -2.14 3.14
CA ILE A 148 -1.35 -1.19 4.18
C ILE A 148 -2.25 0.03 4.06
N LYS A 149 -2.90 0.42 5.15
CA LYS A 149 -3.97 1.42 5.14
C LYS A 149 -3.84 2.40 6.29
N HIS A 150 -4.04 3.68 6.00
CA HIS A 150 -4.18 4.72 7.01
C HIS A 150 -5.62 4.79 7.55
N PHE A 151 -5.72 4.81 8.87
CA PHE A 151 -6.94 5.03 9.64
C PHE A 151 -6.83 6.38 10.38
N PRO A 152 -7.36 7.47 9.80
CA PRO A 152 -7.38 8.79 10.44
C PRO A 152 -8.08 8.76 11.81
N GLU A 153 -7.76 9.73 12.67
CA GLU A 153 -8.54 9.98 13.89
C GLU A 153 -9.96 10.41 13.52
N GLU A 154 -10.95 9.92 14.28
CA GLU A 154 -12.35 10.37 14.19
C GLU A 154 -12.53 11.75 14.85
#